data_AF-A0A6A0B4F5-F1
#
_entry.id   AF-A0A6A0B4F5-F1
#
_cell.length_a   1.000
_cell.length_b   1.000
_cell.length_c   1.000
_cell.angle_alpha   90.00
_cell.angle_beta   90.00
_cell.angle_gamma   90.00
#
_symmetry.space_group_name_H-M   'P 1'
#
loop_
_entity.id
_entity.type
_entity.pdbx_description
1 polymer ?
#
loop_
_entity_poly.entity_id
_entity_poly.type
_entity_poly.pdbx_seq_one_letter_code
_entity_poly.pdbx_strand_id
1 'polypeptide(L)'
;MPRHFPATTRHPLAPGRCHSPSEHDAPPARCGQPFEEVPTLTLAARGPVVAAQKLIEKTISSQQADFGIYEDHPQPSLALFGDLRALACILLRRAPDRLTDFVPPEILALHQQPLPEKRRSFDPVEETRPGRLVPRRAATAALAVTAALHILQQNDVHAAGAALRHLISDNDGSIPLKVGLQWAHTSPVFDAVHLATLAPRLGGPDQLRFRTADRMPRKPGRSAATRVAERARKTPTQLWPAWSARLSPLDGALSRTIRPALSCYLLLIGGTGDFTTTARLLHAPVEDRLGAHMTFRLTKRDHFHGISLGLLALADYLDQEGSPIDYTRRRTLDYRDLLPLDTWTQLCRDIDFEAGGVRRHQFARALLFERLSGLPATLAPPAYAPGTTELRTMLRTFETDLTPALMSQLEGQATEFLSRQGIRDEPLSWQPPTDIVRDLKLPGCDLRDIDPGMLHRLIRDERLTTAQAARRLGVSHDAVRFVLQAQPAPPAAAKSAKWERGATVRRARTVLPREKFARFYLDEYRSLKWIAEHAGVNEEAIKVLVREYGMRRDGKATRWRQIDLDWLREQRAAGRTCRELADETGFSLGMISYLGRRHDLPGRRLGGAAQSPSP
;
A
#
# COMPACT_ATOMS: atom_id res chain seq x y z
N MET A 1 -44.74 32.36 0.77
CA MET A 1 -45.59 33.09 1.73
C MET A 1 -44.73 34.15 2.41
N PRO A 2 -44.88 35.43 2.05
CA PRO A 2 -44.20 36.53 2.74
C PRO A 2 -44.78 36.65 4.15
N ARG A 3 -43.91 36.92 5.12
CA ARG A 3 -44.27 37.07 6.53
C ARG A 3 -45.31 38.18 6.69
N HIS A 4 -46.38 37.91 7.42
CA HIS A 4 -46.95 38.93 8.30
C HIS A 4 -45.94 39.16 9.43
N PHE A 5 -44.97 40.05 9.20
CA PHE A 5 -44.45 40.82 10.31
C PHE A 5 -45.65 41.52 10.95
N PRO A 6 -45.84 41.48 12.28
CA PRO A 6 -46.80 42.39 12.90
C PRO A 6 -46.42 43.78 12.40
N ALA A 7 -47.39 44.45 11.78
CA ALA A 7 -47.21 45.68 11.03
C ALA A 7 -46.12 46.54 11.66
N THR A 8 -45.09 46.85 10.88
CA THR A 8 -44.08 47.86 11.20
C THR A 8 -44.79 49.17 11.48
N THR A 9 -45.15 49.40 12.74
CA THR A 9 -45.57 50.72 13.21
C THR A 9 -44.34 51.61 13.17
N ARG A 10 -44.45 52.74 12.46
CA ARG A 10 -43.40 53.74 12.15
C ARG A 10 -42.80 54.45 13.38
N HIS A 11 -42.93 53.89 14.57
CA HIS A 11 -42.40 54.49 15.81
C HIS A 11 -41.00 53.95 16.11
N PRO A 12 -40.02 54.83 16.36
CA PRO A 12 -38.69 54.40 16.79
C PRO A 12 -38.80 53.61 18.10
N LEU A 13 -38.04 52.51 18.17
CA LEU A 13 -37.94 51.67 19.36
C LEU A 13 -37.21 52.47 20.44
N ALA A 14 -37.91 52.85 21.51
CA ALA A 14 -37.29 53.50 22.67
C ALA A 14 -36.48 52.48 23.47
N PRO A 15 -35.14 52.64 23.60
CA PRO A 15 -34.31 51.76 24.41
C PRO A 15 -34.85 51.68 25.85
N GLY A 16 -34.72 50.51 26.49
CA GLY A 16 -35.15 50.33 27.89
C GLY A 16 -36.66 50.10 28.09
N ARG A 17 -37.47 49.96 27.04
CA ARG A 17 -38.93 49.74 27.16
C ARG A 17 -39.41 48.52 26.38
N CYS A 18 -40.48 47.88 26.87
CA CYS A 18 -41.09 46.72 26.23
C CYS A 18 -41.74 47.06 24.87
N HIS A 19 -41.34 46.32 23.84
CA HIS A 19 -41.83 46.50 22.47
C HIS A 19 -42.90 45.50 22.04
N SER A 20 -43.28 44.59 22.93
CA SER A 20 -44.36 43.63 22.70
C SER A 20 -45.70 44.36 22.51
N PRO A 21 -46.59 43.86 21.64
CA PRO A 21 -47.91 44.45 21.49
C PRO A 21 -48.69 44.34 22.81
N SER A 22 -49.32 45.44 23.25
CA SER A 22 -50.27 45.52 24.36
C SER A 22 -51.43 44.55 24.12
N GLU A 23 -51.91 43.92 25.20
CA GLU A 23 -53.01 42.94 25.11
C GLU A 23 -54.38 43.61 25.08
N HIS A 24 -54.49 44.88 25.49
CA HIS A 24 -55.78 45.51 25.84
C HIS A 24 -56.19 46.66 24.90
N ASP A 25 -55.32 47.07 23.96
CA ASP A 25 -55.56 48.24 23.10
C ASP A 25 -55.89 47.85 21.65
N ALA A 26 -56.85 48.54 21.04
CA ALA A 26 -57.14 48.47 19.60
C ALA A 26 -57.05 49.88 18.97
N PRO A 27 -56.15 50.13 18.00
CA PRO A 27 -55.13 49.21 17.47
C PRO A 27 -54.06 48.89 18.54
N PRO A 28 -53.38 47.73 18.46
CA PRO A 28 -52.45 47.30 19.50
C PRO A 28 -51.31 48.30 19.67
N ALA A 29 -51.40 49.10 20.73
CA ALA A 29 -50.30 49.92 21.22
C ALA A 29 -49.14 49.00 21.66
N ARG A 30 -47.93 49.52 21.78
CA ARG A 30 -46.82 48.75 22.37
C ARG A 30 -46.95 48.81 23.90
N CYS A 31 -46.60 47.74 24.59
CA CYS A 31 -46.63 47.63 26.04
C CYS A 31 -45.92 48.80 26.75
N GLY A 32 -44.75 49.23 26.26
CA GLY A 32 -44.09 50.46 26.71
C GLY A 32 -43.52 50.43 28.13
N GLN A 33 -43.72 49.33 28.86
CA GLN A 33 -43.27 49.17 30.24
C GLN A 33 -41.74 49.28 30.35
N PRO A 34 -41.19 50.14 31.24
CA PRO A 34 -39.76 50.26 31.47
C PRO A 34 -39.18 48.92 31.96
N PHE A 35 -38.06 48.49 31.39
CA PHE A 35 -37.40 47.25 31.81
C PHE A 35 -36.84 47.35 33.24
N GLU A 36 -36.55 48.56 33.72
CA GLU A 36 -36.07 48.83 35.09
C GLU A 36 -37.11 48.52 36.17
N GLU A 37 -38.40 48.61 35.82
CA GLU A 37 -39.52 48.36 36.74
C GLU A 37 -39.96 46.90 36.74
N VAL A 38 -39.37 46.06 35.88
CA VAL A 38 -39.71 44.64 35.78
C VAL A 38 -38.86 43.85 36.77
N PRO A 39 -39.45 42.99 37.62
CA PRO A 39 -38.70 42.10 38.49
C PRO A 39 -37.71 41.24 37.68
N THR A 40 -36.42 41.32 38.02
CA THR A 40 -35.36 40.57 37.33
C THR A 40 -34.89 39.38 38.15
N LEU A 41 -34.56 38.28 37.46
CA LEU A 41 -33.90 37.15 38.08
C LEU A 41 -32.42 37.48 38.31
N THR A 42 -31.95 37.37 39.55
CA THR A 42 -30.53 37.52 39.86
C THR A 42 -29.79 36.22 39.57
N LEU A 43 -28.81 36.26 38.66
CA LEU A 43 -27.97 35.12 38.31
C LEU A 43 -26.58 35.26 38.93
N ALA A 44 -25.98 34.15 39.35
CA ALA A 44 -24.61 34.14 39.85
C ALA A 44 -23.63 34.63 38.77
N ALA A 45 -22.74 35.56 39.12
CA ALA A 45 -21.80 36.19 38.18
C ALA A 45 -20.82 35.21 37.49
N ARG A 46 -20.58 34.04 38.12
CA ARG A 46 -19.77 32.93 37.60
C ARG A 46 -20.60 31.70 37.20
N GLY A 47 -21.91 31.87 36.97
CA GLY A 47 -22.81 30.80 36.55
C GLY A 47 -22.72 30.46 35.05
N PRO A 48 -23.19 29.28 34.63
CA PRO A 48 -23.06 28.79 33.24
C PRO A 48 -23.83 29.66 32.24
N VAL A 49 -24.99 30.19 32.62
CA VAL A 49 -25.81 31.07 31.75
C VAL A 49 -25.13 32.41 31.52
N VAL A 50 -24.51 33.01 32.56
CA VAL A 50 -23.77 34.27 32.43
C VAL A 50 -22.49 34.06 31.62
N ALA A 51 -21.81 32.91 31.78
CA ALA A 51 -20.65 32.56 30.96
C ALA A 51 -21.03 32.39 29.47
N ALA A 52 -22.15 31.71 29.19
CA ALA A 52 -22.70 31.57 27.85
C ALA A 52 -23.04 32.93 27.22
N GLN A 53 -23.70 33.82 27.97
CA GLN A 53 -24.01 35.18 27.52
C GLN A 53 -22.74 35.96 27.16
N LYS A 54 -21.74 35.99 28.05
CA LYS A 54 -20.47 36.69 27.82
C LYS A 54 -19.74 36.16 26.58
N LEU A 55 -19.79 34.86 26.33
CA LEU A 55 -19.17 34.26 25.15
C LEU A 55 -19.87 34.68 23.86
N ILE A 56 -21.21 34.74 23.87
CA ILE A 56 -21.99 35.24 22.74
C ILE A 56 -21.68 36.71 22.49
N GLU A 57 -21.69 37.56 23.52
CA GLU A 57 -21.34 38.98 23.42
C GLU A 57 -19.94 39.17 22.86
N LYS A 58 -18.94 38.44 23.38
CA LYS A 58 -17.57 38.44 22.85
C LYS A 58 -17.56 38.11 21.35
N THR A 59 -18.28 37.07 20.94
CA THR A 59 -18.34 36.62 19.53
C THR A 59 -19.04 37.63 18.62
N ILE A 60 -20.05 38.34 19.12
CA ILE A 60 -20.71 39.43 18.39
C ILE A 60 -19.72 40.58 18.19
N SER A 61 -19.03 40.98 19.25
CA SER A 61 -18.06 42.07 19.21
C SER A 61 -16.85 41.78 18.33
N SER A 62 -16.33 40.55 18.37
CA SER A 62 -15.20 40.11 17.53
C SER A 62 -15.62 39.74 16.10
N GLN A 63 -16.91 39.53 15.85
CA GLN A 63 -17.49 38.96 14.62
C GLN A 63 -16.99 37.55 14.26
N GLN A 64 -16.34 36.85 15.18
CA GLN A 64 -15.66 35.58 14.93
C GLN A 64 -15.72 34.66 16.15
N ALA A 65 -15.98 33.37 15.90
CA ALA A 65 -15.92 32.29 16.87
C ALA A 65 -14.59 31.55 16.74
N ASP A 66 -13.81 31.52 17.82
CA ASP A 66 -12.43 31.01 17.88
C ASP A 66 -12.18 30.12 19.12
N PHE A 67 -13.23 29.46 19.63
CA PHE A 67 -13.19 28.67 20.86
C PHE A 67 -13.62 27.22 20.64
N GLY A 68 -13.17 26.31 21.50
CA GLY A 68 -13.58 24.90 21.48
C GLY A 68 -13.34 24.28 20.11
N ILE A 69 -14.38 23.70 19.50
CA ILE A 69 -14.27 23.05 18.19
C ILE A 69 -13.91 24.01 17.04
N TYR A 70 -13.97 25.33 17.27
CA TYR A 70 -13.63 26.35 16.29
C TYR A 70 -12.19 26.86 16.41
N GLU A 71 -11.38 26.40 17.38
CA GLU A 71 -10.01 26.89 17.60
C GLU A 71 -9.11 26.70 16.37
N ASP A 72 -9.10 25.49 15.78
CA ASP A 72 -8.30 25.18 14.59
C ASP A 72 -8.83 25.86 13.31
N HIS A 73 -10.14 26.11 13.27
CA HIS A 73 -10.84 26.65 12.11
C HIS A 73 -11.88 27.69 12.53
N PRO A 74 -11.45 28.93 12.85
CA PRO A 74 -12.36 29.97 13.30
C PRO A 74 -13.50 30.23 12.32
N GLN A 75 -14.71 30.44 12.83
CA GLN A 75 -15.91 30.63 12.01
C GLN A 75 -16.48 32.06 12.16
N PRO A 76 -17.13 32.62 11.12
CA PRO A 76 -17.87 33.87 11.26
C PRO A 76 -18.98 33.75 12.31
N SER A 77 -19.25 34.82 13.06
CA SER A 77 -20.28 34.83 14.11
C SER A 77 -21.66 34.36 13.60
N LEU A 78 -22.02 34.71 12.36
CA LEU A 78 -23.26 34.25 11.73
C LEU A 78 -23.35 32.72 11.60
N ALA A 79 -22.22 32.04 11.32
CA ALA A 79 -22.17 30.60 11.22
C ALA A 79 -22.35 29.95 12.60
N LEU A 80 -21.71 30.50 13.64
CA LEU A 80 -21.95 30.08 15.04
C LEU A 80 -23.44 30.18 15.41
N PHE A 81 -24.11 31.27 15.07
CA PHE A 81 -25.55 31.41 15.37
C PHE A 81 -26.42 30.42 14.58
N GLY A 82 -26.01 30.07 13.36
CA GLY A 82 -26.61 28.97 12.61
C GLY A 82 -26.47 27.63 13.33
N ASP A 83 -25.29 27.34 13.84
CA ASP A 83 -24.96 26.10 14.58
C ASP A 83 -25.71 26.03 15.90
N LEU A 84 -25.71 27.11 16.69
CA LEU A 84 -26.47 27.22 17.93
C LEU A 84 -27.96 27.00 17.71
N ARG A 85 -28.53 27.58 16.65
CA ARG A 85 -29.93 27.37 16.29
C ARG A 85 -30.21 25.92 15.92
N ALA A 86 -29.32 25.28 15.16
CA ALA A 86 -29.47 23.88 14.79
C ALA A 86 -29.41 22.96 16.02
N LEU A 87 -28.41 23.15 16.90
CA LEU A 87 -28.28 22.40 18.15
C LEU A 87 -29.48 22.62 19.07
N ALA A 88 -29.87 23.87 19.31
CA ALA A 88 -31.03 24.19 20.15
C ALA A 88 -32.31 23.51 19.63
N CYS A 89 -32.51 23.47 18.32
CA CYS A 89 -33.64 22.77 17.69
C CYS A 89 -33.59 21.25 17.93
N ILE A 90 -32.41 20.65 17.80
CA ILE A 90 -32.22 19.22 18.07
C ILE A 90 -32.49 18.92 19.55
N LEU A 91 -31.86 19.66 20.45
CA LEU A 91 -31.91 19.45 21.90
C LEU A 91 -33.33 19.64 22.46
N LEU A 92 -33.99 20.75 22.13
CA LEU A 92 -35.35 21.02 22.61
C LEU A 92 -36.38 20.01 22.10
N ARG A 93 -36.16 19.45 20.90
CA ARG A 93 -37.08 18.48 20.31
C ARG A 93 -36.89 17.07 20.87
N ARG A 94 -35.66 16.71 21.26
CA ARG A 94 -35.28 15.31 21.50
C ARG A 94 -34.91 15.01 22.93
N ALA A 95 -34.41 15.99 23.67
CA ALA A 95 -33.85 15.77 24.99
C ALA A 95 -34.19 16.89 25.98
N PRO A 96 -35.41 17.47 25.99
CA PRO A 96 -35.72 18.62 26.84
C PRO A 96 -35.47 18.32 28.33
N ASP A 97 -35.80 17.12 28.78
CA ASP A 97 -35.64 16.69 30.18
C ASP A 97 -34.18 16.47 30.59
N ARG A 98 -33.27 16.28 29.62
CA ARG A 98 -31.83 16.09 29.87
C ARG A 98 -31.06 17.40 29.87
N LEU A 99 -31.74 18.53 29.64
CA LEU A 99 -31.07 19.84 29.62
C LEU A 99 -31.00 20.49 31.01
N THR A 100 -31.67 19.92 32.01
CA THR A 100 -31.81 20.49 33.37
C THR A 100 -30.49 20.82 34.03
N ASP A 101 -29.45 20.02 33.74
CA ASP A 101 -28.14 20.12 34.40
C ASP A 101 -27.27 21.25 33.84
N PHE A 102 -27.66 21.85 32.71
CA PHE A 102 -26.91 22.92 32.07
C PHE A 102 -27.27 24.31 32.58
N VAL A 103 -28.32 24.44 33.40
CA VAL A 103 -28.78 25.74 33.92
C VAL A 103 -29.01 25.71 35.42
N PRO A 104 -28.92 26.86 36.09
CA PRO A 104 -29.28 26.96 37.50
C PRO A 104 -30.77 26.62 37.75
N PRO A 105 -31.12 26.12 38.95
CA PRO A 105 -32.49 25.77 39.32
C PRO A 105 -33.51 26.89 39.09
N GLU A 106 -33.10 28.16 39.22
CA GLU A 106 -33.96 29.32 39.03
C GLU A 106 -34.42 29.47 37.57
N ILE A 107 -33.53 29.21 36.62
CA ILE A 107 -33.86 29.20 35.18
C ILE A 107 -34.75 28.00 34.86
N LEU A 108 -34.47 26.85 35.49
CA LEU A 108 -35.28 25.66 35.31
C LEU A 108 -36.73 25.87 35.81
N ALA A 109 -36.89 26.50 36.98
CA ALA A 109 -38.20 26.84 37.53
C ALA A 109 -39.00 27.73 36.56
N LEU A 110 -38.38 28.76 35.97
CA LEU A 110 -39.01 29.61 34.96
C LEU A 110 -39.33 28.86 33.65
N HIS A 111 -38.50 27.89 33.27
CA HIS A 111 -38.76 27.03 32.13
C HIS A 111 -40.00 26.15 32.36
N GLN A 112 -40.16 25.59 33.55
CA GLN A 112 -41.23 24.65 33.92
C GLN A 112 -42.60 25.29 34.19
N GLN A 113 -42.68 26.62 34.37
CA GLN A 113 -43.96 27.30 34.58
C GLN A 113 -44.95 27.02 33.42
N PRO A 114 -46.25 26.87 33.64
CA PRO A 114 -47.22 26.74 32.55
C PRO A 114 -47.25 28.01 31.68
N LEU A 115 -47.37 27.86 30.36
CA LEU A 115 -47.55 29.01 29.46
C LEU A 115 -48.94 29.61 29.72
N PRO A 116 -49.08 30.95 29.76
CA PRO A 116 -50.40 31.56 29.88
C PRO A 116 -51.30 31.10 28.72
N GLU A 117 -52.52 30.67 29.05
CA GLU A 117 -53.44 29.91 28.18
C GLU A 117 -53.90 30.65 26.90
N LYS A 118 -53.61 31.95 26.74
CA LYS A 118 -54.15 32.75 25.64
C LYS A 118 -53.24 32.79 24.41
N ARG A 119 -53.74 32.14 23.36
CA ARG A 119 -53.22 32.09 21.98
C ARG A 119 -53.13 33.50 21.38
N ARG A 120 -51.93 33.90 20.95
CA ARG A 120 -51.81 34.65 19.69
C ARG A 120 -51.70 33.59 18.58
N SER A 121 -52.54 33.74 17.58
CA SER A 121 -52.59 32.92 16.37
C SER A 121 -51.25 32.95 15.65
N PHE A 122 -50.38 32.01 15.99
CA PHE A 122 -49.20 31.68 15.20
C PHE A 122 -49.34 30.22 14.74
N ASP A 123 -48.88 29.99 13.52
CA ASP A 123 -49.15 28.82 12.68
C ASP A 123 -48.83 27.49 13.42
N PRO A 124 -49.73 26.48 13.46
CA PRO A 124 -49.48 25.18 14.08
C PRO A 124 -48.17 24.49 13.64
N VAL A 125 -47.64 24.86 12.46
CA VAL A 125 -46.33 24.41 11.98
C VAL A 125 -45.17 24.84 12.90
N GLU A 126 -45.31 25.91 13.68
CA GLU A 126 -44.27 26.40 14.61
C GLU A 126 -44.13 25.52 15.86
N GLU A 127 -45.22 24.93 16.36
CA GLU A 127 -45.19 23.90 17.41
C GLU A 127 -44.53 22.61 16.90
N THR A 128 -44.60 22.32 15.59
CA THR A 128 -44.03 21.08 15.03
C THR A 128 -42.50 21.09 14.86
N ARG A 129 -41.80 22.22 15.06
CA ARG A 129 -40.32 22.33 14.93
C ARG A 129 -39.69 23.29 15.98
N PRO A 130 -39.70 22.94 17.28
CA PRO A 130 -39.09 23.76 18.33
C PRO A 130 -37.61 24.07 18.02
N GLY A 131 -37.19 25.33 18.18
CA GLY A 131 -35.83 25.83 17.90
C GLY A 131 -35.55 26.27 16.45
N ARG A 132 -36.52 26.16 15.53
CA ARG A 132 -36.44 26.85 14.21
C ARG A 132 -36.53 28.38 14.36
N LEU A 133 -37.24 28.82 15.38
CA LEU A 133 -37.37 30.21 15.83
C LEU A 133 -36.91 30.29 17.30
N VAL A 134 -36.64 31.51 17.76
CA VAL A 134 -36.28 31.77 19.17
C VAL A 134 -37.42 31.30 20.08
N PRO A 135 -37.16 30.51 21.14
CA PRO A 135 -38.18 30.09 22.09
C PRO A 135 -38.93 31.28 22.69
N ARG A 136 -40.23 31.10 23.01
CA ARG A 136 -41.07 32.16 23.59
C ARG A 136 -40.56 32.69 24.94
N ARG A 137 -39.76 31.89 25.66
CA ARG A 137 -39.19 32.23 26.96
C ARG A 137 -37.68 32.36 26.89
N ALA A 138 -37.17 33.42 27.50
CA ALA A 138 -35.74 33.59 27.72
C ALA A 138 -35.13 32.41 28.51
N ALA A 139 -35.86 31.85 29.49
CA ALA A 139 -35.43 30.67 30.23
C ALA A 139 -35.22 29.43 29.33
N THR A 140 -36.14 29.15 28.40
CA THR A 140 -35.99 28.05 27.43
C THR A 140 -34.85 28.32 26.44
N ALA A 141 -34.65 29.57 26.04
CA ALA A 141 -33.51 29.96 25.21
C ALA A 141 -32.19 29.75 25.96
N ALA A 142 -32.09 30.20 27.22
CA ALA A 142 -30.93 30.01 28.08
C ALA A 142 -30.60 28.52 28.26
N LEU A 143 -31.61 27.68 28.51
CA LEU A 143 -31.49 26.23 28.60
C LEU A 143 -30.83 25.63 27.34
N ALA A 144 -31.43 25.87 26.18
CA ALA A 144 -30.97 25.29 24.92
C ALA A 144 -29.61 25.83 24.47
N VAL A 145 -29.38 27.13 24.62
CA VAL A 145 -28.14 27.80 24.20
C VAL A 145 -26.96 27.43 25.10
N THR A 146 -27.18 27.32 26.41
CA THR A 146 -26.11 26.92 27.34
C THR A 146 -25.68 25.48 27.08
N ALA A 147 -26.64 24.56 26.88
CA ALA A 147 -26.34 23.18 26.49
C ALA A 147 -25.66 23.10 25.11
N ALA A 148 -26.11 23.88 24.13
CA ALA A 148 -25.48 23.93 22.81
C ALA A 148 -24.04 24.45 22.88
N LEU A 149 -23.79 25.52 23.64
CA LEU A 149 -22.43 26.03 23.83
C LEU A 149 -21.53 25.04 24.54
N HIS A 150 -22.04 24.28 25.51
CA HIS A 150 -21.28 23.20 26.14
C HIS A 150 -20.78 22.16 25.13
N ILE A 151 -21.59 21.82 24.12
CA ILE A 151 -21.20 20.92 23.03
C ILE A 151 -20.15 21.58 22.12
N LEU A 152 -20.33 22.86 21.78
CA LEU A 152 -19.40 23.58 20.89
C LEU A 152 -18.06 23.92 21.57
N GLN A 153 -18.03 23.98 22.90
CA GLN A 153 -16.84 24.22 23.71
C GLN A 153 -15.95 22.98 23.90
N GLN A 154 -16.35 21.82 23.36
CA GLN A 154 -15.49 20.63 23.43
C GLN A 154 -14.20 20.85 22.62
N ASN A 155 -13.13 20.14 23.00
CA ASN A 155 -11.80 20.33 22.42
C ASN A 155 -11.70 19.88 20.95
N ASP A 156 -12.58 18.98 20.50
CA ASP A 156 -12.59 18.47 19.14
C ASP A 156 -13.99 18.04 18.68
N VAL A 157 -14.13 17.87 17.36
CA VAL A 157 -15.39 17.53 16.69
C VAL A 157 -15.95 16.17 17.13
N HIS A 158 -15.09 15.19 17.46
CA HIS A 158 -15.52 13.87 17.92
C HIS A 158 -16.03 13.92 19.36
N ALA A 159 -15.37 14.69 20.23
CA ALA A 159 -15.84 14.96 21.58
C ALA A 159 -17.20 15.69 21.57
N ALA A 160 -17.36 16.72 20.73
CA ALA A 160 -18.64 17.38 20.51
C ALA A 160 -19.72 16.42 19.99
N GLY A 161 -19.38 15.57 19.00
CA GLY A 161 -20.30 14.57 18.47
C GLY A 161 -20.69 13.51 19.50
N ALA A 162 -19.77 13.12 20.39
CA ALA A 162 -20.05 12.21 21.50
C ALA A 162 -20.94 12.84 22.57
N ALA A 163 -20.70 14.10 22.93
CA ALA A 163 -21.54 14.86 23.85
C ALA A 163 -22.96 15.02 23.30
N LEU A 164 -23.10 15.41 22.04
CA LEU A 164 -24.41 15.50 21.38
C LEU A 164 -25.10 14.14 21.34
N ARG A 165 -24.40 13.07 20.95
CA ARG A 165 -24.94 11.70 20.93
C ARG A 165 -25.45 11.27 22.29
N HIS A 166 -24.68 11.50 23.35
CA HIS A 166 -25.07 11.15 24.71
C HIS A 166 -26.40 11.81 25.11
N LEU A 167 -26.60 13.07 24.74
CA LEU A 167 -27.83 13.80 25.05
C LEU A 167 -29.04 13.31 24.25
N ILE A 168 -28.89 12.99 22.97
CA ILE A 168 -30.03 12.71 22.08
C ILE A 168 -30.33 11.22 21.85
N SER A 169 -29.48 10.32 22.35
CA SER A 169 -29.69 8.88 22.21
C SER A 169 -30.90 8.42 23.02
N ASP A 170 -31.80 7.69 22.37
CA ASP A 170 -32.93 7.04 23.03
C ASP A 170 -32.43 5.89 23.93
N ASN A 171 -33.29 5.35 24.80
CA ASN A 171 -32.91 4.29 25.75
C ASN A 171 -32.48 2.99 25.05
N ASP A 172 -32.95 2.75 23.82
CA ASP A 172 -32.51 1.66 22.95
C ASP A 172 -31.19 1.97 22.21
N GLY A 173 -30.63 3.15 22.47
CA GLY A 173 -29.42 3.70 21.86
C GLY A 173 -29.62 4.28 20.46
N SER A 174 -30.83 4.26 19.90
CA SER A 174 -31.10 4.83 18.59
C SER A 174 -30.81 6.34 18.58
N ILE A 175 -30.38 6.86 17.43
CA ILE A 175 -30.04 8.28 17.26
C ILE A 175 -31.03 8.88 16.27
N PRO A 176 -31.86 9.85 16.69
CA PRO A 176 -32.92 10.40 15.85
C PRO A 176 -32.41 11.45 14.84
N LEU A 177 -31.21 11.26 14.32
CA LEU A 177 -30.58 12.09 13.29
C LEU A 177 -30.37 11.26 12.02
N LYS A 178 -30.35 11.96 10.87
CA LYS A 178 -30.14 11.35 9.56
C LYS A 178 -29.00 12.07 8.87
N VAL A 179 -28.13 11.33 8.19
CA VAL A 179 -27.01 11.88 7.41
C VAL A 179 -27.49 12.95 6.42
N GLY A 180 -28.65 12.73 5.78
CA GLY A 180 -29.23 13.66 4.80
C GLY A 180 -29.85 14.94 5.38
N LEU A 181 -29.94 15.09 6.70
CA LEU A 181 -30.50 16.29 7.31
C LEU A 181 -29.56 17.49 7.05
N GLN A 182 -30.11 18.54 6.45
CA GLN A 182 -29.41 19.79 6.15
C GLN A 182 -30.02 20.93 6.96
N TRP A 183 -29.15 21.74 7.55
CA TRP A 183 -29.51 22.94 8.27
C TRP A 183 -29.06 24.15 7.47
N ALA A 184 -29.91 25.18 7.40
CA ALA A 184 -29.54 26.41 6.71
C ALA A 184 -28.51 27.20 7.55
N HIS A 185 -27.52 27.81 6.87
CA HIS A 185 -26.54 28.71 7.48
C HIS A 185 -25.66 28.10 8.59
N THR A 186 -25.47 26.77 8.60
CA THR A 186 -24.54 26.11 9.53
C THR A 186 -23.12 26.09 8.99
N SER A 187 -22.15 26.02 9.89
CA SER A 187 -20.73 25.92 9.56
C SER A 187 -20.37 24.51 9.07
N PRO A 188 -19.27 24.37 8.31
CA PRO A 188 -18.69 23.05 7.99
C PRO A 188 -18.29 22.25 9.23
N VAL A 189 -17.92 22.94 10.33
CA VAL A 189 -17.55 22.32 11.60
C VAL A 189 -18.76 21.64 12.23
N PHE A 190 -19.94 22.28 12.20
CA PHE A 190 -21.17 21.66 12.67
C PHE A 190 -21.60 20.45 11.82
N ASP A 191 -21.44 20.52 10.49
CA ASP A 191 -21.67 19.35 9.62
C ASP A 191 -20.76 18.17 10.01
N ALA A 192 -19.53 18.46 10.43
CA ALA A 192 -18.59 17.46 10.93
C ALA A 192 -19.02 16.89 12.29
N VAL A 193 -19.49 17.72 13.23
CA VAL A 193 -20.07 17.29 14.52
C VAL A 193 -21.27 16.38 14.28
N HIS A 194 -22.14 16.74 13.34
CA HIS A 194 -23.30 15.93 12.98
C HIS A 194 -22.90 14.55 12.44
N LEU A 195 -21.87 14.46 11.61
CA LEU A 195 -21.33 13.18 11.13
C LEU A 195 -20.65 12.38 12.26
N ALA A 196 -19.86 13.03 13.12
CA ALA A 196 -19.22 12.39 14.28
C ALA A 196 -20.23 11.85 15.29
N THR A 197 -21.38 12.51 15.43
CA THR A 197 -22.51 12.05 16.23
C THR A 197 -23.05 10.72 15.69
N LEU A 198 -23.19 10.61 14.37
CA LEU A 198 -23.73 9.44 13.66
C LEU A 198 -22.71 8.31 13.44
N ALA A 199 -21.41 8.60 13.49
CA ALA A 199 -20.34 7.68 13.08
C ALA A 199 -20.47 6.25 13.62
N PRO A 200 -20.73 6.01 14.92
CA PRO A 200 -20.84 4.64 15.46
C PRO A 200 -22.03 3.84 14.91
N ARG A 201 -23.03 4.50 14.33
CA ARG A 201 -24.24 3.88 13.76
C ARG A 201 -24.14 3.65 12.25
N LEU A 202 -23.13 4.21 11.60
CA LEU A 202 -22.89 4.01 10.18
C LEU A 202 -22.20 2.67 9.93
N GLY A 203 -22.55 2.00 8.83
CA GLY A 203 -21.80 0.84 8.36
C GLY A 203 -20.37 1.25 7.96
N GLY A 204 -19.42 0.32 8.05
CA GLY A 204 -18.01 0.62 7.74
C GLY A 204 -17.78 1.29 6.38
N PRO A 205 -18.40 0.85 5.27
CA PRO A 205 -18.30 1.55 3.99
C PRO A 205 -18.74 3.02 4.06
N ASP A 206 -19.83 3.34 4.76
CA ASP A 206 -20.32 4.70 4.92
C ASP A 206 -19.43 5.54 5.85
N GLN A 207 -18.87 4.92 6.89
CA GLN A 207 -17.86 5.57 7.74
C GLN A 207 -16.66 6.06 6.92
N LEU A 208 -16.23 5.29 5.91
CA LEU A 208 -15.15 5.67 4.99
C LEU A 208 -15.59 6.77 4.03
N ARG A 209 -16.79 6.65 3.44
CA ARG A 209 -17.37 7.66 2.53
C ARG A 209 -17.50 9.03 3.16
N PHE A 210 -17.92 9.08 4.42
CA PHE A 210 -18.07 10.32 5.17
C PHE A 210 -16.81 10.70 5.97
N ARG A 211 -15.70 9.98 5.78
CA ARG A 211 -14.40 10.24 6.42
C ARG A 211 -14.53 10.39 7.93
N THR A 212 -15.35 9.54 8.56
CA THR A 212 -15.73 9.69 9.98
C THR A 212 -14.58 9.50 10.97
N ALA A 213 -13.45 8.92 10.57
CA ALA A 213 -12.25 8.85 11.41
C ALA A 213 -11.35 10.10 11.29
N ASP A 214 -11.57 10.95 10.28
CA ASP A 214 -10.84 12.20 10.08
C ASP A 214 -11.17 13.18 11.22
N ARG A 215 -10.29 14.16 11.50
CA ARG A 215 -10.55 15.21 12.51
C ARG A 215 -11.76 16.06 12.13
N MET A 216 -11.97 16.24 10.82
CA MET A 216 -13.11 16.97 10.26
C MET A 216 -13.90 16.05 9.30
N PRO A 217 -14.79 15.18 9.83
CA PRO A 217 -15.67 14.34 9.01
C PRO A 217 -16.45 15.18 8.00
N ARG A 218 -16.59 14.66 6.78
CA ARG A 218 -17.25 15.42 5.71
C ARG A 218 -17.93 14.54 4.69
N LYS A 219 -19.05 15.04 4.16
CA LYS A 219 -19.74 14.40 3.04
C LYS A 219 -18.93 14.53 1.75
N PRO A 220 -19.05 13.57 0.82
CA PRO A 220 -18.51 13.71 -0.52
C PRO A 220 -18.99 15.01 -1.19
N GLY A 221 -18.04 15.84 -1.65
CA GLY A 221 -18.33 17.08 -2.37
C GLY A 221 -18.65 16.85 -3.85
N ARG A 222 -18.90 17.93 -4.59
CA ARG A 222 -19.23 17.88 -6.03
C ARG A 222 -18.14 17.22 -6.88
N SER A 223 -16.87 17.40 -6.52
CA SER A 223 -15.73 16.83 -7.24
C SER A 223 -15.39 15.39 -6.83
N ALA A 224 -16.21 14.74 -6.00
CA ALA A 224 -15.90 13.42 -5.44
C ALA A 224 -15.75 12.35 -6.53
N ALA A 225 -16.64 12.34 -7.54
CA ALA A 225 -16.60 11.36 -8.61
C ALA A 225 -15.27 11.44 -9.41
N THR A 226 -14.85 12.65 -9.79
CA THR A 226 -13.58 12.88 -10.49
C THR A 226 -12.39 12.47 -9.63
N ARG A 227 -12.39 12.81 -8.34
CA ARG A 227 -11.32 12.42 -7.41
C ARG A 227 -11.20 10.91 -7.27
N VAL A 228 -12.31 10.20 -7.17
CA VAL A 228 -12.34 8.73 -7.09
C VAL A 228 -11.81 8.11 -8.38
N ALA A 229 -12.19 8.65 -9.56
CA ALA A 229 -11.67 8.18 -10.84
C ALA A 229 -10.14 8.36 -10.96
N GLU A 230 -9.62 9.53 -10.58
CA GLU A 230 -8.17 9.76 -10.55
C GLU A 230 -7.47 8.86 -9.53
N ARG A 231 -8.04 8.66 -8.34
CA ARG A 231 -7.47 7.74 -7.34
C ARG A 231 -7.48 6.29 -7.84
N ALA A 232 -8.48 5.87 -8.60
CA ALA A 232 -8.53 4.53 -9.19
C ALA A 232 -7.38 4.28 -10.17
N ARG A 233 -6.98 5.30 -10.95
CA ARG A 233 -5.77 5.24 -11.81
C ARG A 233 -4.49 5.10 -11.00
N LYS A 234 -4.43 5.67 -9.80
CA LYS A 234 -3.26 5.65 -8.91
C LYS A 234 -3.21 4.43 -7.97
N THR A 235 -4.23 3.59 -7.96
CA THR A 235 -4.39 2.50 -7.00
C THR A 235 -4.36 1.13 -7.68
N PRO A 236 -3.52 0.17 -7.26
CA PRO A 236 -3.54 -1.20 -7.77
C PRO A 236 -4.79 -1.97 -7.32
N THR A 237 -5.18 -3.02 -8.05
CA THR A 237 -6.31 -3.87 -7.65
C THR A 237 -6.07 -4.54 -6.31
N GLN A 238 -4.87 -5.08 -6.10
CA GLN A 238 -4.41 -5.52 -4.79
C GLN A 238 -3.57 -4.41 -4.17
N LEU A 239 -3.96 -3.94 -2.98
CA LEU A 239 -3.21 -2.91 -2.28
C LEU A 239 -1.72 -3.30 -2.16
N TRP A 240 -0.85 -2.30 -2.18
CA TRP A 240 0.60 -2.47 -2.11
C TRP A 240 1.02 -3.40 -0.96
N PRO A 241 2.04 -4.25 -1.15
CA PRO A 241 2.49 -5.21 -0.14
C PRO A 241 2.74 -4.61 1.24
N ALA A 242 3.52 -3.52 1.33
CA ALA A 242 3.86 -2.93 2.63
C ALA A 242 2.64 -2.32 3.34
N TRP A 243 1.74 -1.68 2.59
CA TRP A 243 0.48 -1.15 3.14
C TRP A 243 -0.47 -2.26 3.56
N SER A 244 -0.57 -3.32 2.76
CA SER A 244 -1.36 -4.50 3.08
C SER A 244 -0.87 -5.16 4.37
N ALA A 245 0.44 -5.30 4.54
CA ALA A 245 1.03 -5.89 5.74
C ALA A 245 0.71 -5.11 7.01
N ARG A 246 0.74 -3.77 6.96
CA ARG A 246 0.39 -2.92 8.12
C ARG A 246 -1.11 -2.92 8.44
N LEU A 247 -1.97 -2.90 7.42
CA LEU A 247 -3.42 -2.79 7.60
C LEU A 247 -4.11 -4.15 7.86
N SER A 248 -3.41 -5.27 7.65
CA SER A 248 -3.98 -6.61 7.83
C SER A 248 -3.70 -7.18 9.21
N PRO A 249 -4.72 -7.66 9.94
CA PRO A 249 -4.51 -8.36 11.21
C PRO A 249 -3.71 -9.67 11.05
N LEU A 250 -2.96 -10.04 12.11
CA LEU A 250 -2.06 -11.21 12.12
C LEU A 250 -2.77 -12.56 11.96
N ASP A 251 -4.02 -12.68 12.41
CA ASP A 251 -4.76 -13.96 12.47
C ASP A 251 -5.08 -14.60 11.12
N GLY A 252 -4.69 -13.98 9.99
CA GLY A 252 -4.67 -14.59 8.67
C GLY A 252 -6.03 -14.97 8.06
N ALA A 253 -7.14 -14.82 8.80
CA ALA A 253 -8.49 -15.23 8.41
C ALA A 253 -9.04 -14.52 7.16
N LEU A 254 -8.32 -13.55 6.61
CA LEU A 254 -8.74 -12.68 5.52
C LEU A 254 -7.70 -12.55 4.38
N SER A 255 -6.58 -13.27 4.42
CA SER A 255 -5.39 -13.00 3.59
C SER A 255 -5.65 -12.87 2.08
N ARG A 256 -6.55 -13.70 1.54
CA ARG A 256 -6.83 -13.75 0.09
C ARG A 256 -7.62 -12.55 -0.43
N THR A 257 -8.57 -12.05 0.35
CA THR A 257 -9.53 -11.03 -0.11
C THR A 257 -9.29 -9.66 0.53
N ILE A 258 -8.44 -9.58 1.55
CA ILE A 258 -8.16 -8.33 2.26
C ILE A 258 -7.47 -7.31 1.36
N ARG A 259 -6.47 -7.69 0.55
CA ARG A 259 -5.75 -6.71 -0.29
C ARG A 259 -6.65 -6.07 -1.35
N PRO A 260 -7.47 -6.82 -2.13
CA PRO A 260 -8.44 -6.20 -3.01
C PRO A 260 -9.49 -5.37 -2.28
N ALA A 261 -9.98 -5.85 -1.13
CA ALA A 261 -10.96 -5.10 -0.35
C ALA A 261 -10.40 -3.78 0.18
N LEU A 262 -9.14 -3.74 0.64
CA LEU A 262 -8.48 -2.52 1.08
C LEU A 262 -8.33 -1.49 -0.05
N SER A 263 -7.99 -1.91 -1.28
CA SER A 263 -7.99 -1.00 -2.43
C SER A 263 -9.39 -0.46 -2.73
N CYS A 264 -10.44 -1.28 -2.61
CA CYS A 264 -11.82 -0.82 -2.76
C CYS A 264 -12.20 0.19 -1.67
N TYR A 265 -11.86 -0.08 -0.40
CA TYR A 265 -12.07 0.85 0.71
C TYR A 265 -11.33 2.17 0.54
N LEU A 266 -10.12 2.14 -0.03
CA LEU A 266 -9.35 3.35 -0.34
C LEU A 266 -10.10 4.26 -1.34
N LEU A 267 -10.82 3.69 -2.31
CA LEU A 267 -11.66 4.45 -3.24
C LEU A 267 -12.96 4.96 -2.60
N LEU A 268 -13.46 4.31 -1.54
CA LEU A 268 -14.63 4.80 -0.81
C LEU A 268 -14.35 6.10 -0.06
N ILE A 269 -13.10 6.37 0.33
CA ILE A 269 -12.73 7.56 1.12
C ILE A 269 -13.16 8.85 0.41
N GLY A 270 -14.15 9.54 0.98
CA GLY A 270 -14.71 10.76 0.40
C GLY A 270 -15.44 10.57 -0.94
N GLY A 271 -15.79 9.33 -1.30
CA GLY A 271 -16.44 8.96 -2.56
C GLY A 271 -17.97 8.84 -2.45
N THR A 272 -18.66 8.99 -3.57
CA THR A 272 -20.13 8.84 -3.65
C THR A 272 -20.58 7.41 -3.97
N GLY A 273 -19.69 6.56 -4.50
CA GLY A 273 -20.00 5.17 -4.86
C GLY A 273 -20.10 4.22 -3.66
N ASP A 274 -20.59 3.02 -3.94
CA ASP A 274 -20.61 1.89 -3.01
C ASP A 274 -19.42 0.94 -3.25
N PHE A 275 -19.29 -0.08 -2.40
CA PHE A 275 -18.21 -1.05 -2.50
C PHE A 275 -18.19 -1.77 -3.85
N THR A 276 -19.36 -2.17 -4.36
CA THR A 276 -19.50 -2.82 -5.67
C THR A 276 -18.97 -1.94 -6.80
N THR A 277 -19.30 -0.64 -6.80
CA THR A 277 -18.81 0.31 -7.80
C THR A 277 -17.30 0.43 -7.74
N THR A 278 -16.71 0.52 -6.55
CA THR A 278 -15.24 0.55 -6.40
C THR A 278 -14.55 -0.75 -6.84
N ALA A 279 -15.16 -1.90 -6.58
CA ALA A 279 -14.65 -3.20 -7.03
C ALA A 279 -14.64 -3.30 -8.57
N ARG A 280 -15.70 -2.82 -9.23
CA ARG A 280 -15.75 -2.75 -10.70
C ARG A 280 -14.68 -1.83 -11.27
N LEU A 281 -14.47 -0.64 -10.69
CA LEU A 281 -13.43 0.29 -11.14
C LEU A 281 -12.01 -0.30 -11.07
N LEU A 282 -11.76 -1.17 -10.09
CA LEU A 282 -10.45 -1.78 -9.87
C LEU A 282 -10.29 -3.15 -10.53
N HIS A 283 -11.31 -3.68 -11.20
CA HIS A 283 -11.36 -5.08 -11.66
C HIS A 283 -11.06 -6.07 -10.51
N ALA A 284 -11.54 -5.76 -9.29
CA ALA A 284 -11.27 -6.55 -8.11
C ALA A 284 -12.13 -7.82 -8.08
N PRO A 285 -11.57 -9.03 -7.89
CA PRO A 285 -12.34 -10.26 -7.80
C PRO A 285 -12.89 -10.44 -6.39
N VAL A 286 -13.80 -9.55 -5.99
CA VAL A 286 -14.46 -9.56 -4.69
C VAL A 286 -15.97 -9.61 -4.86
N GLU A 287 -16.63 -10.36 -3.97
CA GLU A 287 -18.08 -10.38 -3.89
C GLU A 287 -18.60 -9.10 -3.24
N ASP A 288 -19.76 -8.62 -3.69
CA ASP A 288 -20.40 -7.39 -3.21
C ASP A 288 -20.58 -7.35 -1.68
N ARG A 289 -20.97 -8.48 -1.07
CA ARG A 289 -21.21 -8.59 0.38
C ARG A 289 -19.93 -8.56 1.21
N LEU A 290 -18.77 -8.75 0.60
CA LEU A 290 -17.48 -8.81 1.29
C LEU A 290 -17.19 -7.51 2.05
N GLY A 291 -17.54 -6.35 1.47
CA GLY A 291 -17.27 -5.04 2.05
C GLY A 291 -17.91 -4.87 3.44
N ALA A 292 -19.22 -5.06 3.54
CA ALA A 292 -19.94 -4.96 4.81
C ALA A 292 -19.49 -6.04 5.82
N HIS A 293 -19.30 -7.27 5.36
CA HIS A 293 -18.91 -8.37 6.24
C HIS A 293 -17.49 -8.20 6.81
N MET A 294 -16.54 -7.75 5.99
CA MET A 294 -15.16 -7.54 6.43
C MET A 294 -15.05 -6.33 7.37
N THR A 295 -15.69 -5.21 7.05
CA THR A 295 -15.72 -4.06 7.97
C THR A 295 -16.33 -4.45 9.33
N PHE A 296 -17.46 -5.17 9.35
CA PHE A 296 -18.05 -5.69 10.58
C PHE A 296 -17.08 -6.56 11.40
N ARG A 297 -16.35 -7.48 10.76
CA ARG A 297 -15.35 -8.32 11.44
C ARG A 297 -14.19 -7.50 12.00
N LEU A 298 -13.72 -6.49 11.27
CA LEU A 298 -12.64 -5.61 11.71
C LEU A 298 -13.09 -4.69 12.86
N THR A 299 -14.34 -4.25 12.87
CA THR A 299 -14.92 -3.46 13.97
C THR A 299 -15.05 -4.29 15.23
N LYS A 300 -15.51 -5.55 15.12
CA LYS A 300 -15.60 -6.46 16.28
C LYS A 300 -14.25 -6.76 16.96
N ARG A 301 -13.14 -6.46 16.30
CA ARG A 301 -11.78 -6.67 16.79
C ARG A 301 -11.04 -5.36 17.06
N ASP A 302 -11.75 -4.23 17.09
CA ASP A 302 -11.22 -2.88 17.31
C ASP A 302 -10.08 -2.46 16.35
N HIS A 303 -10.04 -3.05 15.15
CA HIS A 303 -9.03 -2.72 14.13
C HIS A 303 -9.52 -1.70 13.11
N PHE A 304 -10.84 -1.60 12.92
CA PHE A 304 -11.41 -0.83 11.81
C PHE A 304 -11.10 0.66 11.90
N HIS A 305 -11.07 1.25 13.10
CA HIS A 305 -10.75 2.66 13.28
C HIS A 305 -9.31 2.99 12.84
N GLY A 306 -8.32 2.22 13.31
CA GLY A 306 -6.91 2.40 12.91
C GLY A 306 -6.70 2.18 11.40
N ILE A 307 -7.36 1.17 10.83
CA ILE A 307 -7.34 0.94 9.37
C ILE A 307 -7.96 2.14 8.62
N SER A 308 -9.06 2.70 9.12
CA SER A 308 -9.70 3.87 8.50
C SER A 308 -8.79 5.09 8.49
N LEU A 309 -8.07 5.35 9.60
CA LEU A 309 -7.05 6.41 9.66
C LEU A 309 -5.92 6.17 8.66
N GLY A 310 -5.41 4.94 8.57
CA GLY A 310 -4.36 4.60 7.61
C GLY A 310 -4.81 4.77 6.15
N LEU A 311 -6.03 4.36 5.83
CA LEU A 311 -6.62 4.55 4.49
C LEU A 311 -6.92 6.02 4.19
N LEU A 312 -7.31 6.83 5.18
CA LEU A 312 -7.48 8.27 5.03
C LEU A 312 -6.16 8.95 4.67
N ALA A 313 -5.10 8.67 5.43
CA ALA A 313 -3.78 9.24 5.19
C ALA A 313 -3.24 8.86 3.81
N LEU A 314 -3.46 7.60 3.41
CA LEU A 314 -3.10 7.11 2.09
C LEU A 314 -3.93 7.78 0.96
N ALA A 315 -5.23 7.97 1.15
CA ALA A 315 -6.08 8.66 0.19
C ALA A 315 -5.63 10.10 -0.02
N ASP A 316 -5.35 10.82 1.07
CA ASP A 316 -4.91 12.20 1.01
C ASP A 316 -3.54 12.33 0.34
N TYR A 317 -2.61 11.41 0.60
CA TYR A 317 -1.32 11.34 -0.11
C TYR A 317 -1.49 11.14 -1.61
N LEU A 318 -2.31 10.17 -2.04
CA LEU A 318 -2.52 9.91 -3.47
C LEU A 318 -3.25 11.05 -4.18
N ASP A 319 -4.14 11.74 -3.47
CA ASP A 319 -4.85 12.90 -4.01
C ASP A 319 -3.91 14.10 -4.20
N GLN A 320 -2.88 14.25 -3.34
CA GLN A 320 -1.91 15.36 -3.37
C GLN A 320 -0.68 15.06 -4.24
N GLU A 321 0.04 13.98 -3.95
CA GLU A 321 1.34 13.63 -4.56
C GLU A 321 1.20 12.72 -5.79
N GLY A 322 0.11 11.95 -5.87
CA GLY A 322 -0.13 11.04 -6.99
C GLY A 322 0.59 9.70 -6.92
N SER A 323 0.75 9.07 -8.09
CA SER A 323 1.45 7.80 -8.30
C SER A 323 2.19 7.88 -9.64
N PRO A 324 3.45 7.42 -9.71
CA PRO A 324 4.19 7.36 -10.97
C PRO A 324 3.69 6.24 -11.91
N ILE A 325 2.90 5.29 -11.40
CA ILE A 325 2.30 4.21 -12.20
C ILE A 325 0.82 4.51 -12.44
N ASP A 326 0.39 4.46 -13.71
CA ASP A 326 -1.04 4.38 -14.07
C ASP A 326 -1.51 2.93 -14.01
N TYR A 327 -2.11 2.56 -12.88
CA TYR A 327 -2.62 1.21 -12.65
C TYR A 327 -3.84 0.88 -13.51
N THR A 328 -4.61 1.87 -13.97
CA THR A 328 -5.70 1.59 -14.91
C THR A 328 -5.11 1.10 -16.23
N ARG A 329 -4.09 1.77 -16.73
CA ARG A 329 -3.34 1.32 -17.91
C ARG A 329 -2.72 -0.06 -17.68
N ARG A 330 -2.02 -0.28 -16.56
CA ARG A 330 -1.40 -1.58 -16.24
C ARG A 330 -2.39 -2.75 -16.19
N ARG A 331 -3.61 -2.54 -15.70
CA ARG A 331 -4.65 -3.58 -15.63
C ARG A 331 -5.20 -4.00 -16.99
N THR A 332 -5.17 -3.11 -17.99
CA THR A 332 -5.74 -3.34 -19.32
C THR A 332 -4.73 -3.82 -20.35
N LEU A 333 -3.46 -3.96 -19.99
CA LEU A 333 -2.42 -4.49 -20.88
C LEU A 333 -2.62 -5.97 -21.20
N ASP A 334 -2.13 -6.38 -22.37
CA ASP A 334 -2.10 -7.78 -22.78
C ASP A 334 -0.82 -8.48 -22.28
N TYR A 335 -0.99 -9.40 -21.33
CA TYR A 335 0.10 -10.17 -20.74
C TYR A 335 0.27 -11.58 -21.35
N ARG A 336 -0.33 -11.88 -22.51
CA ARG A 336 -0.20 -13.19 -23.17
C ARG A 336 1.23 -13.53 -23.60
N ASP A 337 2.04 -12.52 -23.93
CA ASP A 337 3.44 -12.69 -24.33
C ASP A 337 4.43 -12.32 -23.20
N LEU A 338 3.92 -12.22 -21.96
CA LEU A 338 4.76 -12.00 -20.79
C LEU A 338 5.67 -13.21 -20.57
N LEU A 339 6.98 -13.03 -20.76
CA LEU A 339 8.05 -14.02 -20.60
C LEU A 339 7.84 -15.30 -21.45
N PRO A 340 8.24 -15.28 -22.75
CA PRO A 340 8.24 -16.47 -23.60
C PRO A 340 9.09 -17.62 -23.04
N LEU A 341 8.80 -18.86 -23.44
CA LEU A 341 9.48 -20.06 -22.91
C LEU A 341 10.97 -20.09 -23.28
N ASP A 342 11.32 -19.68 -24.50
CA ASP A 342 12.71 -19.63 -24.95
C ASP A 342 13.52 -18.63 -24.13
N THR A 343 12.94 -17.46 -23.87
CA THR A 343 13.51 -16.44 -22.99
C THR A 343 13.69 -16.98 -21.57
N TRP A 344 12.66 -17.61 -20.99
CA TRP A 344 12.78 -18.22 -19.65
C TRP A 344 13.92 -19.25 -19.57
N THR A 345 14.00 -20.11 -20.58
CA THR A 345 15.03 -21.16 -20.64
C THR A 345 16.41 -20.54 -20.78
N GLN A 346 16.55 -19.52 -21.62
CA GLN A 346 17.80 -18.78 -21.78
C GLN A 346 18.20 -18.06 -20.48
N LEU A 347 17.28 -17.33 -19.84
CA LEU A 347 17.53 -16.67 -18.56
C LEU A 347 17.98 -17.66 -17.47
N CYS A 348 17.32 -18.82 -17.38
CA CYS A 348 17.67 -19.85 -16.39
C CYS A 348 19.05 -20.45 -16.65
N ARG A 349 19.36 -20.78 -17.92
CA ARG A 349 20.73 -21.14 -18.32
C ARG A 349 21.69 -20.01 -17.97
N ASP A 350 21.25 -18.76 -18.06
CA ASP A 350 22.07 -17.58 -17.83
C ASP A 350 22.40 -17.27 -16.37
N ILE A 351 21.85 -18.04 -15.44
CA ILE A 351 22.21 -17.93 -14.03
C ILE A 351 22.46 -19.31 -13.40
N ASP A 352 22.59 -20.37 -14.23
CA ASP A 352 22.67 -21.77 -13.76
C ASP A 352 21.54 -22.14 -12.79
N PHE A 353 20.36 -21.58 -13.05
CA PHE A 353 19.14 -21.90 -12.32
C PHE A 353 18.41 -23.04 -13.02
N GLU A 354 17.94 -24.00 -12.24
CA GLU A 354 17.15 -25.11 -12.76
C GLU A 354 15.78 -24.60 -13.21
N ALA A 355 15.65 -24.34 -14.51
CA ALA A 355 14.43 -23.88 -15.18
C ALA A 355 13.20 -24.71 -14.78
N GLY A 356 13.41 -25.99 -14.47
CA GLY A 356 12.39 -26.94 -14.09
C GLY A 356 11.43 -27.24 -15.24
N GLY A 357 10.30 -27.87 -14.91
CA GLY A 357 9.25 -28.12 -15.90
C GLY A 357 8.42 -26.87 -16.22
N VAL A 358 7.49 -27.03 -17.17
CA VAL A 358 6.54 -26.00 -17.65
C VAL A 358 5.85 -25.23 -16.50
N ARG A 359 5.61 -25.88 -15.37
CA ARG A 359 4.97 -25.25 -14.20
C ARG A 359 5.79 -24.10 -13.59
N ARG A 360 7.11 -24.23 -13.49
CA ARG A 360 7.96 -23.15 -12.94
C ARG A 360 7.95 -21.92 -13.85
N HIS A 361 7.95 -22.14 -15.17
CA HIS A 361 7.76 -21.08 -16.15
C HIS A 361 6.41 -20.38 -15.94
N GLN A 362 5.30 -21.13 -15.83
CA GLN A 362 3.98 -20.56 -15.55
C GLN A 362 3.94 -19.75 -14.25
N PHE A 363 4.61 -20.22 -13.19
CA PHE A 363 4.69 -19.49 -11.92
C PHE A 363 5.51 -18.20 -12.03
N ALA A 364 6.62 -18.20 -12.77
CA ALA A 364 7.39 -16.99 -13.04
C ALA A 364 6.54 -15.95 -13.80
N ARG A 365 5.75 -16.40 -14.79
CA ARG A 365 4.80 -15.54 -15.51
C ARG A 365 3.71 -14.99 -14.60
N ALA A 366 3.11 -15.83 -13.76
CA ALA A 366 2.07 -15.42 -12.82
C ALA A 366 2.58 -14.41 -11.78
N LEU A 367 3.82 -14.58 -11.29
CA LEU A 367 4.49 -13.64 -10.38
C LEU A 367 4.71 -12.28 -11.05
N LEU A 368 5.25 -12.29 -12.29
CA LEU A 368 5.46 -11.06 -13.05
C LEU A 368 4.13 -10.37 -13.37
N PHE A 369 3.09 -11.12 -13.71
CA PHE A 369 1.75 -10.60 -13.94
C PHE A 369 1.20 -9.89 -12.69
N GLU A 370 1.26 -10.53 -11.52
CA GLU A 370 0.79 -9.94 -10.25
C GLU A 370 1.54 -8.64 -9.94
N ARG A 371 2.87 -8.61 -10.17
CA ARG A 371 3.69 -7.42 -9.94
C ARG A 371 3.40 -6.27 -10.89
N LEU A 372 3.29 -6.55 -12.18
CA LEU A 372 3.19 -5.51 -13.21
C LEU A 372 1.78 -4.92 -13.31
N SER A 373 0.76 -5.77 -13.21
CA SER A 373 -0.63 -5.37 -13.36
C SER A 373 -1.26 -4.86 -12.05
N GLY A 374 -0.72 -5.28 -10.91
CA GLY A 374 -1.36 -5.10 -9.60
C GLY A 374 -2.61 -5.96 -9.41
N LEU A 375 -2.93 -6.86 -10.34
CA LEU A 375 -4.02 -7.84 -10.25
C LEU A 375 -3.57 -9.09 -9.50
N PRO A 376 -4.48 -9.83 -8.85
CA PRO A 376 -4.16 -11.15 -8.29
C PRO A 376 -3.65 -12.10 -9.37
N ALA A 377 -2.65 -12.93 -9.07
CA ALA A 377 -2.15 -13.96 -10.00
C ALA A 377 -3.25 -14.85 -10.59
N THR A 378 -4.35 -15.09 -9.86
CA THR A 378 -5.50 -15.88 -10.33
C THR A 378 -6.25 -15.27 -11.52
N LEU A 379 -6.06 -13.97 -11.80
CA LEU A 379 -6.62 -13.27 -12.96
C LEU A 379 -5.63 -13.20 -14.15
N ALA A 380 -4.48 -13.88 -14.05
CA ALA A 380 -3.58 -14.01 -15.18
C ALA A 380 -4.26 -14.69 -16.38
N PRO A 381 -3.71 -14.55 -17.60
CA PRO A 381 -4.13 -15.34 -18.75
C PRO A 381 -4.25 -16.84 -18.44
N PRO A 382 -5.29 -17.54 -18.92
CA PRO A 382 -5.57 -18.94 -18.57
C PRO A 382 -4.39 -19.90 -18.78
N ALA A 383 -3.51 -19.59 -19.73
CA ALA A 383 -2.30 -20.37 -20.03
C ALA A 383 -1.34 -20.54 -18.84
N TYR A 384 -1.38 -19.64 -17.85
CA TYR A 384 -0.49 -19.69 -16.68
C TYR A 384 -1.16 -19.24 -15.36
N ALA A 385 -2.48 -19.10 -15.33
CA ALA A 385 -3.21 -18.74 -14.12
C ALA A 385 -3.24 -19.89 -13.09
N PRO A 386 -2.89 -19.63 -11.81
CA PRO A 386 -3.01 -20.61 -10.73
C PRO A 386 -4.48 -20.71 -10.25
N GLY A 387 -5.35 -21.31 -11.07
CA GLY A 387 -6.78 -21.43 -10.79
C GLY A 387 -7.15 -22.34 -9.61
N THR A 388 -6.35 -23.38 -9.34
CA THR A 388 -6.62 -24.34 -8.25
C THR A 388 -5.86 -24.02 -6.96
N THR A 389 -6.29 -24.60 -5.85
CA THR A 389 -5.62 -24.40 -4.55
C THR A 389 -4.21 -24.98 -4.54
N GLU A 390 -4.01 -26.12 -5.20
CA GLU A 390 -2.73 -26.82 -5.32
C GLU A 390 -1.74 -25.96 -6.11
N LEU A 391 -2.17 -25.39 -7.24
CA LEU A 391 -1.32 -24.50 -8.04
C LEU A 391 -0.91 -23.25 -7.28
N ARG A 392 -1.81 -22.68 -6.46
CA ARG A 392 -1.47 -21.54 -5.59
C ARG A 392 -0.47 -21.92 -4.51
N THR A 393 -0.60 -23.10 -3.91
CA THR A 393 0.38 -23.59 -2.93
C THR A 393 1.74 -23.81 -3.60
N MET A 394 1.77 -24.40 -4.78
CA MET A 394 3.01 -24.59 -5.56
C MET A 394 3.65 -23.25 -5.97
N LEU A 395 2.86 -22.25 -6.35
CA LEU A 395 3.36 -20.88 -6.60
C LEU A 395 4.03 -20.31 -5.35
N ARG A 396 3.44 -20.47 -4.16
CA ARG A 396 4.05 -20.03 -2.89
C ARG A 396 5.36 -20.76 -2.58
N THR A 397 5.46 -22.05 -2.92
CA THR A 397 6.73 -22.77 -2.81
C THR A 397 7.76 -22.23 -3.81
N PHE A 398 7.34 -21.94 -5.05
CA PHE A 398 8.23 -21.32 -6.05
C PHE A 398 8.76 -19.96 -5.61
N GLU A 399 7.96 -19.14 -4.91
CA GLU A 399 8.44 -17.87 -4.33
C GLU A 399 9.60 -18.06 -3.34
N THR A 400 9.66 -19.19 -2.62
CA THR A 400 10.81 -19.52 -1.76
C THR A 400 12.04 -19.99 -2.52
N ASP A 401 11.86 -20.47 -3.75
CA ASP A 401 12.96 -20.87 -4.64
C ASP A 401 13.61 -19.67 -5.34
N LEU A 402 13.00 -18.49 -5.28
CA LEU A 402 13.53 -17.27 -5.91
C LEU A 402 14.92 -16.92 -5.35
N THR A 403 15.80 -16.48 -6.23
CA THR A 403 17.14 -15.98 -5.89
C THR A 403 17.29 -14.53 -6.35
N PRO A 404 18.21 -13.75 -5.76
CA PRO A 404 18.46 -12.37 -6.21
C PRO A 404 18.80 -12.29 -7.70
N ALA A 405 19.61 -13.22 -8.21
CA ALA A 405 19.98 -13.27 -9.62
C ALA A 405 18.79 -13.56 -10.53
N LEU A 406 17.92 -14.51 -10.15
CA LEU A 406 16.71 -14.81 -10.91
C LEU A 406 15.76 -13.60 -10.94
N MET A 407 15.56 -12.94 -9.81
CA MET A 407 14.69 -11.77 -9.75
C MET A 407 15.23 -10.61 -10.60
N SER A 408 16.54 -10.36 -10.58
CA SER A 408 17.15 -9.34 -11.43
C SER A 408 16.93 -9.63 -12.93
N GLN A 409 17.05 -10.89 -13.36
CA GLN A 409 16.75 -11.28 -14.75
C GLN A 409 15.27 -11.13 -15.11
N LEU A 410 14.37 -11.51 -14.20
CA LEU A 410 12.93 -11.34 -14.36
C LEU A 410 12.53 -9.86 -14.44
N GLU A 411 13.15 -8.99 -13.65
CA GLU A 411 12.94 -7.54 -13.67
C GLU A 411 13.46 -6.90 -14.97
N GLY A 412 14.60 -7.38 -15.49
CA GLY A 412 15.09 -6.99 -16.82
C GLY A 412 14.07 -7.31 -17.91
N GLN A 413 13.54 -8.54 -17.92
CA GLN A 413 12.50 -8.94 -18.88
C GLN A 413 11.17 -8.22 -18.71
N ALA A 414 10.81 -7.90 -17.46
CA ALA A 414 9.62 -7.10 -17.18
C ALA A 414 9.75 -5.67 -17.74
N THR A 415 10.93 -5.05 -17.60
CA THR A 415 11.23 -3.72 -18.14
C THR A 415 11.16 -3.71 -19.66
N GLU A 416 11.75 -4.73 -20.31
CA GLU A 416 11.71 -4.88 -21.75
C GLU A 416 10.28 -5.08 -22.25
N PHE A 417 9.49 -5.91 -21.56
CA PHE A 417 8.08 -6.13 -21.87
C PHE A 417 7.27 -4.83 -21.82
N LEU A 418 7.40 -4.02 -20.76
CA LEU A 418 6.72 -2.73 -20.66
C LEU A 418 7.17 -1.76 -21.75
N SER A 419 8.46 -1.74 -22.07
CA SER A 419 9.03 -0.88 -23.11
C SER A 419 8.46 -1.21 -24.50
N ARG A 420 8.23 -2.49 -24.80
CA ARG A 420 7.56 -2.95 -26.03
C ARG A 420 6.09 -2.57 -26.09
N GLN A 421 5.43 -2.44 -24.93
CA GLN A 421 4.05 -1.95 -24.80
C GLN A 421 3.96 -0.41 -24.75
N GLY A 422 5.06 0.31 -25.01
CA GLY A 422 5.10 1.78 -25.03
C GLY A 422 5.17 2.44 -23.66
N ILE A 423 5.51 1.70 -22.60
CA ILE A 423 5.63 2.21 -21.22
C ILE A 423 7.11 2.23 -20.84
N ARG A 424 7.73 3.41 -20.90
CA ARG A 424 9.16 3.61 -20.60
C ARG A 424 9.42 4.45 -19.36
N ASP A 425 8.49 5.33 -19.01
CA ASP A 425 8.67 6.33 -17.94
C ASP A 425 8.12 5.88 -16.59
N GLU A 426 7.55 4.68 -16.49
CA GLU A 426 7.02 4.13 -15.25
C GLU A 426 7.96 3.11 -14.61
N PRO A 427 8.12 3.11 -13.27
CA PRO A 427 8.83 2.04 -12.60
C PRO A 427 8.09 0.69 -12.70
N LEU A 428 8.81 -0.42 -12.53
CA LEU A 428 8.22 -1.77 -12.51
C LEU A 428 7.21 -1.93 -11.38
N SER A 429 7.59 -1.46 -10.19
CA SER A 429 6.80 -1.46 -8.98
C SER A 429 7.01 -0.15 -8.24
N TRP A 430 5.95 0.37 -7.65
CA TRP A 430 6.00 1.52 -6.78
C TRP A 430 5.01 1.31 -5.65
N GLN A 431 5.27 1.91 -4.50
CA GLN A 431 4.32 2.01 -3.39
C GLN A 431 4.49 3.34 -2.66
N PRO A 432 3.43 3.90 -2.07
CA PRO A 432 3.52 5.11 -1.26
C PRO A 432 4.43 4.91 -0.03
N PRO A 433 5.14 5.96 0.40
CA PRO A 433 5.92 5.93 1.64
C PRO A 433 5.04 5.50 2.80
N THR A 434 5.53 4.56 3.60
CA THR A 434 4.75 4.04 4.72
C THR A 434 4.99 4.80 6.02
N ASP A 435 5.89 5.79 6.00
CA ASP A 435 6.15 6.69 7.12
C ASP A 435 4.99 7.64 7.43
N ILE A 436 4.09 7.84 6.46
CA ILE A 436 2.84 8.60 6.58
C ILE A 436 1.97 8.08 7.73
N VAL A 437 2.09 6.79 8.07
CA VAL A 437 1.29 6.12 9.10
C VAL A 437 2.14 5.57 10.23
N ARG A 438 3.38 6.07 10.40
CA ARG A 438 4.32 5.56 11.42
C ARG A 438 3.77 5.69 12.84
N ASP A 439 3.08 6.78 13.14
CA ASP A 439 2.56 7.08 14.47
C ASP A 439 1.17 6.44 14.74
N LEU A 440 0.60 5.75 13.75
CA LEU A 440 -0.68 5.08 13.88
C LEU A 440 -0.53 3.67 14.45
N LYS A 441 -1.36 3.33 15.43
CA LYS A 441 -1.51 1.96 15.92
C LYS A 441 -2.31 1.13 14.92
N LEU A 442 -1.60 0.43 14.04
CA LEU A 442 -2.17 -0.45 13.02
C LEU A 442 -2.11 -1.93 13.45
N PRO A 443 -3.02 -2.79 12.97
CA PRO A 443 -3.14 -4.18 13.43
C PRO A 443 -2.07 -5.14 12.90
N GLY A 444 -1.35 -4.75 11.85
CA GLY A 444 -0.30 -5.55 11.23
C GLY A 444 1.11 -5.03 11.52
N CYS A 445 2.12 -5.60 10.85
CA CYS A 445 3.54 -5.27 11.08
C CYS A 445 4.11 -4.34 10.00
N ASP A 446 5.17 -3.60 10.33
CA ASP A 446 6.03 -2.97 9.34
C ASP A 446 6.94 -4.04 8.71
N LEU A 447 7.02 -4.08 7.38
CA LEU A 447 7.91 -5.02 6.69
C LEU A 447 9.39 -4.69 6.96
N ARG A 448 9.72 -3.46 7.33
CA ARG A 448 11.08 -3.02 7.67
C ARG A 448 11.57 -3.58 9.01
N ASP A 449 10.66 -4.00 9.88
CA ASP A 449 11.01 -4.58 11.19
C ASP A 449 11.43 -6.05 11.07
N ILE A 450 11.20 -6.68 9.91
CA ILE A 450 11.58 -8.06 9.65
C ILE A 450 13.04 -8.09 9.19
N ASP A 451 13.92 -8.65 10.02
CA ASP A 451 15.33 -8.87 9.66
C ASP A 451 15.44 -9.85 8.46
N PRO A 452 15.89 -9.36 7.28
CA PRO A 452 16.04 -10.21 6.10
C PRO A 452 17.06 -11.33 6.31
N GLY A 453 18.13 -11.09 7.08
CA GLY A 453 19.18 -12.08 7.34
C GLY A 453 18.67 -13.24 8.18
N MET A 454 17.91 -12.96 9.23
CA MET A 454 17.19 -13.98 9.99
C MET A 454 16.21 -14.75 9.10
N LEU A 455 15.39 -14.04 8.31
CA LEU A 455 14.42 -14.68 7.45
C LEU A 455 15.08 -15.59 6.40
N HIS A 456 16.19 -15.17 5.80
CA HIS A 456 16.94 -15.97 4.83
C HIS A 456 17.49 -17.25 5.47
N ARG A 457 18.00 -17.20 6.70
CA ARG A 457 18.45 -18.39 7.45
C ARG A 457 17.31 -19.37 7.71
N LEU A 458 16.15 -18.89 8.16
CA LEU A 458 14.96 -19.72 8.40
C LEU A 458 14.52 -20.47 7.13
N ILE A 459 14.59 -19.81 5.96
CA ILE A 459 14.18 -20.40 4.68
C ILE A 459 15.25 -21.31 4.08
N ARG A 460 16.54 -20.94 4.14
CA ARG A 460 17.62 -21.65 3.44
C ARG A 460 18.31 -22.71 4.28
N ASP A 461 18.59 -22.41 5.54
CA ASP A 461 19.35 -23.29 6.43
C ASP A 461 18.41 -24.23 7.17
N GLU A 462 17.36 -23.68 7.77
CA GLU A 462 16.36 -24.46 8.52
C GLU A 462 15.26 -25.05 7.63
N ARG A 463 15.20 -24.67 6.34
CA ARG A 463 14.23 -25.14 5.33
C ARG A 463 12.78 -25.03 5.78
N LEU A 464 12.46 -23.99 6.56
CA LEU A 464 11.11 -23.75 7.02
C LEU A 464 10.23 -23.26 5.87
N THR A 465 8.95 -23.62 5.92
CA THR A 465 7.94 -23.01 5.06
C THR A 465 7.72 -21.56 5.46
N THR A 466 7.23 -20.73 4.54
CA THR A 466 6.87 -19.33 4.82
C THR A 466 5.87 -19.19 5.97
N ALA A 467 4.97 -20.16 6.16
CA ALA A 467 4.03 -20.18 7.28
C ALA A 467 4.68 -20.54 8.63
N GLN A 468 5.74 -21.36 8.63
CA GLN A 468 6.52 -21.67 9.83
C GLN A 468 7.44 -20.51 10.21
N ALA A 469 8.11 -19.91 9.22
CA ALA A 469 8.93 -18.72 9.41
C ALA A 469 8.10 -17.55 9.97
N ALA A 470 6.90 -17.33 9.44
CA ALA A 470 5.97 -16.31 9.95
C ALA A 470 5.60 -16.53 11.42
N ARG A 471 5.26 -17.78 11.81
CA ARG A 471 4.99 -18.14 13.21
C ARG A 471 6.20 -17.91 14.11
N ARG A 472 7.42 -18.20 13.63
CA ARG A 472 8.65 -17.99 14.39
C ARG A 472 8.97 -16.52 14.61
N LEU A 473 8.66 -15.68 13.62
CA LEU A 473 8.90 -14.25 13.63
C LEU A 473 7.73 -13.44 14.26
N GLY A 474 6.61 -14.09 14.58
CA GLY A 474 5.43 -13.41 15.13
C GLY A 474 4.72 -12.49 14.13
N VAL A 475 4.87 -12.73 12.82
CA VAL A 475 4.30 -11.90 11.74
C VAL A 475 3.32 -12.68 10.89
N SER A 476 2.60 -11.99 10.00
CA SER A 476 1.68 -12.64 9.06
C SER A 476 2.43 -13.43 7.98
N HIS A 477 1.79 -14.48 7.47
CA HIS A 477 2.33 -15.28 6.35
C HIS A 477 2.61 -14.43 5.10
N ASP A 478 1.72 -13.47 4.80
CA ASP A 478 1.90 -12.59 3.65
C ASP A 478 3.05 -11.60 3.86
N ALA A 479 3.33 -11.16 5.10
CA ALA A 479 4.48 -10.30 5.37
C ALA A 479 5.81 -10.98 5.00
N VAL A 480 6.00 -12.24 5.41
CA VAL A 480 7.16 -13.04 5.01
C VAL A 480 7.25 -13.17 3.49
N ARG A 481 6.12 -13.44 2.82
CA ARG A 481 6.06 -13.55 1.36
C ARG A 481 6.50 -12.25 0.68
N PHE A 482 6.01 -11.11 1.16
CA PHE A 482 6.35 -9.80 0.60
C PHE A 482 7.83 -9.47 0.77
N VAL A 483 8.42 -9.76 1.93
CA VAL A 483 9.86 -9.58 2.15
C VAL A 483 10.67 -10.48 1.21
N LEU A 484 10.32 -11.77 1.08
CA LEU A 484 11.04 -12.68 0.18
C LEU A 484 10.90 -12.31 -1.30
N GLN A 485 9.75 -11.77 -1.70
CA GLN A 485 9.58 -11.27 -3.05
C GLN A 485 10.48 -10.03 -3.27
N ALA A 486 10.50 -9.08 -2.34
CA ALA A 486 11.31 -7.86 -2.47
C ALA A 486 12.82 -8.14 -2.34
N GLN A 487 13.20 -9.06 -1.46
CA GLN A 487 14.57 -9.45 -1.14
C GLN A 487 14.68 -10.98 -1.05
N PRO A 488 14.82 -11.67 -2.20
CA PRO A 488 14.89 -13.12 -2.23
C PRO A 488 16.11 -13.64 -1.47
N ALA A 489 15.93 -14.78 -0.80
CA ALA A 489 17.01 -15.40 -0.06
C ALA A 489 18.10 -15.90 -1.03
N PRO A 490 19.38 -15.57 -0.81
CA PRO A 490 20.46 -16.09 -1.62
C PRO A 490 20.49 -17.63 -1.56
N PRO A 491 21.03 -18.31 -2.58
CA PRO A 491 21.18 -19.76 -2.54
C PRO A 491 22.08 -20.18 -1.36
N ALA A 492 21.72 -21.29 -0.70
CA ALA A 492 22.52 -21.84 0.40
C ALA A 492 23.98 -22.08 -0.03
N ALA A 493 24.93 -21.97 0.91
CA ALA A 493 26.38 -21.98 0.63
C ALA A 493 26.87 -23.19 -0.21
N ALA A 494 26.25 -24.37 -0.06
CA ALA A 494 26.57 -25.54 -0.87
C ALA A 494 26.14 -25.40 -2.35
N LYS A 495 25.05 -24.66 -2.62
CA LYS A 495 24.61 -24.30 -3.97
C LYS A 495 25.36 -23.08 -4.50
N SER A 496 25.77 -22.14 -3.66
CA SER A 496 26.59 -20.98 -4.09
C SER A 496 27.94 -21.42 -4.64
N ALA A 497 28.61 -22.41 -4.06
CA ALA A 497 29.84 -22.99 -4.60
C ALA A 497 29.63 -23.73 -5.95
N LYS A 498 28.42 -24.23 -6.24
CA LYS A 498 28.05 -24.75 -7.57
C LYS A 498 27.79 -23.60 -8.56
N TRP A 499 27.10 -22.56 -8.10
CA TRP A 499 26.82 -21.34 -8.88
C TRP A 499 28.09 -20.55 -9.23
N GLU A 500 29.07 -20.44 -8.33
CA GLU A 500 30.38 -19.83 -8.62
C GLU A 500 31.15 -20.61 -9.68
N ARG A 501 31.08 -21.95 -9.65
CA ARG A 501 31.62 -22.80 -10.71
C ARG A 501 30.90 -22.56 -12.04
N GLY A 502 29.56 -22.48 -12.05
CA GLY A 502 28.77 -22.12 -13.23
C GLY A 502 29.07 -20.71 -13.77
N ALA A 503 29.26 -19.72 -12.88
CA ALA A 503 29.63 -18.35 -13.24
C ALA A 503 31.06 -18.28 -13.83
N THR A 504 31.97 -19.10 -13.33
CA THR A 504 33.33 -19.23 -13.88
C THR A 504 33.31 -19.85 -15.28
N VAL A 505 32.48 -20.88 -15.50
CA VAL A 505 32.24 -21.48 -16.83
C VAL A 505 31.61 -20.47 -17.80
N ARG A 506 30.70 -19.62 -17.33
CA ARG A 506 30.10 -18.53 -18.11
C ARG A 506 31.12 -17.48 -18.54
N ARG A 507 31.97 -16.99 -17.62
CA ARG A 507 33.05 -16.07 -17.98
C ARG A 507 33.98 -16.70 -19.02
N ALA A 508 34.29 -17.98 -18.84
CA ALA A 508 35.08 -18.74 -19.81
C ALA A 508 34.40 -18.79 -21.20
N ARG A 509 33.08 -18.99 -21.27
CA ARG A 509 32.30 -18.99 -22.52
C ARG A 509 32.34 -17.64 -23.25
N THR A 510 32.24 -16.53 -22.51
CA THR A 510 32.27 -15.18 -23.10
C THR A 510 33.66 -14.85 -23.64
N VAL A 511 34.72 -15.26 -22.94
CA VAL A 511 36.11 -15.00 -23.35
C VAL A 511 36.58 -15.96 -24.45
N LEU A 512 36.07 -17.19 -24.45
CA LEU A 512 36.39 -18.26 -25.40
C LEU A 512 35.10 -18.80 -26.07
N PRO A 513 34.56 -18.09 -27.07
CA PRO A 513 33.52 -18.62 -27.94
C PRO A 513 33.97 -19.90 -28.66
N ARG A 514 33.03 -20.74 -29.09
CA ARG A 514 33.28 -22.06 -29.71
C ARG A 514 34.37 -22.03 -30.78
N GLU A 515 34.38 -21.05 -31.67
CA GLU A 515 35.36 -20.91 -32.76
C GLU A 515 36.77 -20.60 -32.25
N LYS A 516 36.89 -19.64 -31.33
CA LYS A 516 38.17 -19.26 -30.71
C LYS A 516 38.73 -20.40 -29.85
N PHE A 517 37.86 -21.11 -29.16
CA PHE A 517 38.21 -22.29 -28.39
C PHE A 517 38.66 -23.44 -29.29
N ALA A 518 37.96 -23.68 -30.41
CA ALA A 518 38.33 -24.69 -31.40
C ALA A 518 39.71 -24.39 -32.01
N ARG A 519 40.00 -23.13 -32.33
CA ARG A 519 41.32 -22.74 -32.85
C ARG A 519 42.44 -23.09 -31.87
N PHE A 520 42.30 -22.70 -30.60
CA PHE A 520 43.33 -23.00 -29.60
C PHE A 520 43.42 -24.49 -29.25
N TYR A 521 42.28 -25.20 -29.19
CA TYR A 521 42.21 -26.57 -28.69
C TYR A 521 42.40 -27.65 -29.76
N LEU A 522 41.92 -27.43 -30.99
CA LEU A 522 41.96 -28.39 -32.11
C LEU A 522 43.02 -28.01 -33.15
N ASP A 523 43.17 -26.73 -33.51
CA ASP A 523 44.08 -26.32 -34.59
C ASP A 523 45.51 -26.07 -34.07
N GLU A 524 45.64 -25.32 -32.98
CA GLU A 524 46.93 -24.96 -32.37
C GLU A 524 47.42 -25.96 -31.30
N TYR A 525 46.62 -26.99 -30.99
CA TYR A 525 46.95 -28.05 -30.03
C TYR A 525 47.42 -27.55 -28.64
N ARG A 526 46.96 -26.38 -28.18
CA ARG A 526 47.33 -25.83 -26.87
C ARG A 526 46.81 -26.70 -25.73
N SER A 527 47.52 -26.74 -24.61
CA SER A 527 47.11 -27.51 -23.44
C SER A 527 45.93 -26.84 -22.73
N LEU A 528 45.10 -27.62 -22.03
CA LEU A 528 43.96 -27.07 -21.27
C LEU A 528 44.44 -26.05 -20.22
N LYS A 529 45.59 -26.31 -19.59
CA LYS A 529 46.23 -25.39 -18.65
C LYS A 529 46.63 -24.06 -19.29
N TRP A 530 47.25 -24.09 -20.48
CA TRP A 530 47.62 -22.87 -21.19
C TRP A 530 46.40 -22.06 -21.62
N ILE A 531 45.35 -22.74 -22.10
CA ILE A 531 44.09 -22.08 -22.49
C ILE A 531 43.42 -21.42 -21.28
N ALA A 532 43.47 -22.09 -20.11
CA ALA A 532 42.96 -21.56 -18.85
C ALA A 532 43.71 -20.29 -18.41
N GLU A 533 45.03 -20.31 -18.41
CA GLU A 533 45.88 -19.16 -18.07
C GLU A 533 45.72 -18.00 -19.07
N HIS A 534 45.66 -18.29 -20.37
CA HIS A 534 45.52 -17.27 -21.42
C HIS A 534 44.15 -16.58 -21.38
N ALA A 535 43.10 -17.29 -20.96
CA ALA A 535 41.75 -16.72 -20.82
C ALA A 535 41.44 -16.20 -19.41
N GLY A 536 42.38 -16.32 -18.45
CA GLY A 536 42.18 -15.89 -17.07
C GLY A 536 41.08 -16.65 -16.32
N VAL A 537 40.88 -17.94 -16.66
CA VAL A 537 39.81 -18.79 -16.09
C VAL A 537 40.37 -20.10 -15.55
N ASN A 538 39.62 -20.77 -14.67
CA ASN A 538 40.06 -22.02 -14.05
C ASN A 538 40.05 -23.20 -15.06
N GLU A 539 41.05 -24.09 -14.98
CA GLU A 539 41.20 -25.28 -15.81
C GLU A 539 39.98 -26.24 -15.74
N GLU A 540 39.30 -26.31 -14.59
CA GLU A 540 38.04 -27.05 -14.44
C GLU A 540 36.93 -26.51 -15.36
N ALA A 541 36.84 -25.18 -15.53
CA ALA A 541 35.84 -24.55 -16.38
C ALA A 541 36.09 -24.85 -17.88
N ILE A 542 37.37 -24.92 -18.26
CA ILE A 542 37.80 -25.30 -19.61
C ILE A 542 37.42 -26.77 -19.90
N LYS A 543 37.60 -27.70 -18.95
CA LYS A 543 37.18 -29.11 -19.13
C LYS A 543 35.68 -29.26 -19.34
N VAL A 544 34.87 -28.41 -18.70
CA VAL A 544 33.41 -28.36 -18.92
C VAL A 544 33.10 -27.88 -20.33
N LEU A 545 33.75 -26.81 -20.82
CA LEU A 545 33.56 -26.31 -22.19
C LEU A 545 33.97 -27.32 -23.27
N VAL A 546 35.02 -28.11 -23.04
CA VAL A 546 35.43 -29.20 -23.95
C VAL A 546 34.30 -30.22 -24.13
N ARG A 547 33.63 -30.60 -23.04
CA ARG A 547 32.48 -31.52 -23.08
C ARG A 547 31.27 -30.87 -23.72
N GLU A 548 30.98 -29.62 -23.36
CA GLU A 548 29.79 -28.88 -23.83
C GLU A 548 29.85 -28.59 -25.34
N TYR A 549 31.02 -28.21 -25.86
CA TYR A 549 31.21 -28.02 -27.30
C TYR A 549 31.36 -29.32 -28.08
N GLY A 550 31.37 -30.47 -27.40
CA GLY A 550 31.52 -31.78 -28.03
C GLY A 550 32.89 -31.95 -28.69
N MET A 551 33.92 -31.26 -28.19
CA MET A 551 35.24 -31.28 -28.78
C MET A 551 36.02 -32.49 -28.29
N ARG A 552 36.06 -33.53 -29.11
CA ARG A 552 36.88 -34.70 -28.86
C ARG A 552 38.18 -34.55 -29.64
N ARG A 553 39.30 -34.75 -28.94
CA ARG A 553 40.57 -35.07 -29.61
C ARG A 553 40.54 -36.55 -29.88
N ASP A 554 40.66 -36.95 -31.14
CA ASP A 554 40.86 -38.35 -31.46
C ASP A 554 42.19 -38.81 -30.82
N GLY A 555 42.10 -39.91 -30.08
CA GLY A 555 43.00 -40.25 -28.98
C GLY A 555 44.48 -40.23 -29.32
N LYS A 556 45.32 -39.81 -28.36
CA LYS A 556 46.80 -39.82 -28.42
C LYS A 556 47.37 -39.57 -29.83
N ALA A 557 46.78 -38.66 -30.61
CA ALA A 557 47.38 -38.12 -31.83
C ALA A 557 48.44 -37.08 -31.41
N THR A 558 49.45 -37.64 -30.76
CA THR A 558 50.83 -37.23 -30.65
C THR A 558 51.23 -36.06 -31.54
N ARG A 559 51.68 -35.01 -30.84
CA ARG A 559 52.43 -33.83 -31.29
C ARG A 559 53.48 -34.07 -32.40
N TRP A 560 53.89 -35.31 -32.69
CA TRP A 560 54.84 -35.65 -33.77
C TRP A 560 54.32 -35.42 -35.18
N ARG A 561 53.00 -35.29 -35.42
CA ARG A 561 52.48 -34.93 -36.76
C ARG A 561 52.86 -33.51 -37.21
N GLN A 562 53.38 -32.69 -36.29
CA GLN A 562 53.94 -31.37 -36.58
C GLN A 562 55.42 -31.43 -36.97
N ILE A 563 56.08 -32.58 -36.79
CA ILE A 563 57.45 -32.80 -37.26
C ILE A 563 57.36 -33.29 -38.70
N ASP A 564 58.00 -32.57 -39.61
CA ASP A 564 58.26 -33.07 -40.96
C ASP A 564 59.15 -34.31 -40.85
N LEU A 565 58.55 -35.48 -41.15
CA LEU A 565 59.22 -36.77 -41.05
C LEU A 565 60.34 -36.92 -42.08
N ASP A 566 60.24 -36.24 -43.21
CA ASP A 566 61.26 -36.28 -44.26
C ASP A 566 62.45 -35.40 -43.86
N TRP A 567 62.19 -34.22 -43.26
CA TRP A 567 63.25 -33.44 -42.60
C TRP A 567 63.93 -34.22 -41.48
N LEU A 568 63.17 -34.91 -40.61
CA LEU A 568 63.74 -35.69 -39.51
C LEU A 568 64.58 -36.87 -40.02
N ARG A 569 64.20 -37.46 -41.17
CA ARG A 569 65.00 -38.48 -41.88
C ARG A 569 66.31 -37.91 -42.38
N GLU A 570 66.28 -36.75 -43.05
CA GLU A 570 67.47 -36.08 -43.57
C GLU A 570 68.45 -35.73 -42.46
N GLN A 571 67.97 -35.17 -41.35
CA GLN A 571 68.83 -34.78 -40.22
C GLN A 571 69.44 -36.00 -39.51
N ARG A 572 68.71 -37.13 -39.44
CA ARG A 572 69.24 -38.39 -38.92
C ARG A 572 70.25 -39.03 -39.86
N ALA A 573 70.05 -38.93 -41.18
CA ALA A 573 71.00 -39.37 -42.19
C ALA A 573 72.29 -38.51 -42.18
N ALA A 574 72.17 -37.22 -41.86
CA ALA A 574 73.30 -36.31 -41.65
C ALA A 574 74.08 -36.56 -40.33
N GLY A 575 73.70 -37.58 -39.55
CA GLY A 575 74.48 -38.05 -38.40
C GLY A 575 74.15 -37.41 -37.05
N ARG A 576 73.12 -36.56 -36.97
CA ARG A 576 72.71 -35.89 -35.72
C ARG A 576 72.04 -36.85 -34.72
N THR A 577 72.32 -36.65 -33.44
CA THR A 577 71.81 -37.53 -32.39
C THR A 577 70.34 -37.23 -32.05
N CYS A 578 69.61 -38.23 -31.58
CA CYS A 578 68.23 -38.03 -31.11
C CYS A 578 68.13 -36.98 -29.99
N ARG A 579 69.23 -36.73 -29.26
CA ARG A 579 69.31 -35.75 -28.17
C ARG A 579 69.40 -34.32 -28.70
N GLU A 580 70.28 -34.07 -29.65
CA GLU A 580 70.39 -32.76 -30.31
C GLU A 580 69.08 -32.40 -31.04
N LEU A 581 68.47 -33.39 -31.70
CA LEU A 581 67.19 -33.19 -32.37
C LEU A 581 66.04 -32.96 -31.38
N ALA A 582 66.07 -33.59 -30.21
CA ALA A 582 65.10 -33.34 -29.14
C ALA A 582 65.23 -31.93 -28.56
N ASP A 583 66.46 -31.47 -28.34
CA ASP A 583 66.75 -30.15 -27.81
C ASP A 583 66.37 -29.02 -28.80
N GLU A 584 66.57 -29.24 -30.10
CA GLU A 584 66.23 -28.24 -31.15
C GLU A 584 64.73 -28.20 -31.50
N THR A 585 64.08 -29.36 -31.56
CA THR A 585 62.65 -29.43 -31.92
C THR A 585 61.72 -29.23 -30.71
N GLY A 586 62.28 -29.22 -29.47
CA GLY A 586 61.52 -29.10 -28.23
C GLY A 586 60.68 -30.33 -27.88
N PHE A 587 60.95 -31.48 -28.52
CA PHE A 587 60.31 -32.76 -28.22
C PHE A 587 61.14 -33.57 -27.22
N SER A 588 60.51 -34.49 -26.49
CA SER A 588 61.27 -35.35 -25.58
C SER A 588 62.14 -36.35 -26.33
N LEU A 589 63.33 -36.64 -25.77
CA LEU A 589 64.26 -37.65 -26.31
C LEU A 589 63.58 -39.00 -26.58
N GLY A 590 62.66 -39.41 -25.68
CA GLY A 590 61.89 -40.64 -25.82
C GLY A 590 60.95 -40.63 -27.03
N MET A 591 60.40 -39.46 -27.39
CA MET A 591 59.53 -39.29 -28.56
C MET A 591 60.33 -39.37 -29.87
N ILE A 592 61.45 -38.68 -29.97
CA ILE A 592 62.34 -38.75 -31.15
C ILE A 592 62.87 -40.17 -31.34
N SER A 593 63.21 -40.86 -30.24
CA SER A 593 63.64 -42.27 -30.28
C SER A 593 62.52 -43.24 -30.65
N TYR A 594 61.27 -42.93 -30.28
CA TYR A 594 60.10 -43.69 -30.70
C TYR A 594 59.83 -43.53 -32.20
N LEU A 595 59.90 -42.31 -32.72
CA LEU A 595 59.76 -42.03 -34.15
C LEU A 595 60.87 -42.69 -34.98
N GLY A 596 62.11 -42.66 -34.46
CA GLY A 596 63.24 -43.37 -35.04
C GLY A 596 62.97 -44.86 -35.25
N ARG A 597 62.44 -45.54 -34.23
CA ARG A 597 62.11 -46.97 -34.29
C ARG A 597 60.88 -47.28 -35.15
N ARG A 598 59.89 -46.38 -35.17
CA ARG A 598 58.62 -46.61 -35.87
C ARG A 598 58.72 -46.36 -37.38
N HIS A 599 59.60 -45.45 -37.81
CA HIS A 599 59.72 -45.01 -39.20
C HIS A 599 61.09 -45.35 -39.83
N ASP A 600 61.83 -46.26 -39.20
CA ASP A 600 63.10 -46.82 -39.66
C ASP A 600 64.15 -45.75 -40.03
N LEU A 601 64.30 -44.75 -39.15
CA LEU A 601 65.25 -43.66 -39.37
C LEU A 601 66.69 -44.16 -39.18
N PRO A 602 67.63 -43.81 -40.08
CA PRO A 602 69.00 -44.29 -40.01
C PRO A 602 69.63 -44.01 -38.64
N GLY A 603 70.14 -45.07 -38.01
CA GLY A 603 70.88 -45.01 -36.76
C GLY A 603 72.37 -45.04 -37.03
N ARG A 604 73.13 -44.16 -36.36
CA ARG A 604 74.59 -44.20 -36.40
C ARG A 604 75.07 -45.54 -35.85
N ARG A 605 75.62 -46.41 -36.71
CA ARG A 605 76.40 -47.59 -36.27
C ARG A 605 77.69 -47.07 -35.63
N LEU A 606 77.89 -47.34 -34.34
CA LEU A 606 79.19 -47.16 -33.68
C LEU A 606 80.16 -48.19 -34.26
N GLY A 607 81.17 -47.72 -34.99
CA GLY A 607 82.22 -48.54 -35.61
C GLY A 607 83.26 -49.02 -34.60
N GLY A 608 83.89 -50.15 -34.96
CA GLY A 608 84.80 -50.97 -34.15
C GLY A 608 86.06 -50.30 -33.58
N ALA A 609 86.63 -50.98 -32.59
CA ALA A 609 88.04 -50.85 -32.20
C ALA A 609 88.65 -52.27 -32.18
N ALA A 610 89.75 -52.43 -32.90
CA ALA A 610 90.49 -53.67 -33.08
C ALA A 610 91.61 -53.83 -32.03
N GLN A 611 91.81 -55.09 -31.64
CA GLN A 611 93.06 -55.82 -31.31
C GLN A 611 94.15 -55.17 -30.44
N SER A 612 94.62 -55.93 -29.44
CA SER A 612 96.04 -56.33 -29.31
C SER A 612 96.28 -57.39 -28.21
N PRO A 613 97.41 -58.14 -28.22
CA PRO A 613 97.51 -59.55 -27.82
C PRO A 613 98.18 -59.85 -26.46
N SER A 614 98.24 -61.16 -26.19
CA SER A 614 98.59 -61.97 -25.00
C SER A 614 99.96 -61.72 -24.31
N PRO A 615 100.21 -62.43 -23.19
CA PRO A 615 100.91 -63.73 -23.25
C PRO A 615 100.02 -64.95 -22.98
#